data_AF-A0A7G5LNX5-F1
#
_entry.id   AF-A0A7G5LNX5-F1
#
_cell.length_a   1.000
_cell.length_b   1.000
_cell.length_c   1.000
_cell.angle_alpha   90.00
_cell.angle_beta   90.00
_cell.angle_gamma   90.00
#
_symmetry.space_group_name_H-M   'P 1'
#
loop_
_entity.id
_entity.type
_entity.pdbx_description
1 polymer ?
#
loop_
_entity_poly.entity_id
_entity_poly.type
_entity_poly.pdbx_seq_one_letter_code
_entity_poly.pdbx_strand_id
1 'polypeptide(L)'
;MSALFPQAFGLEMTDGAPLIGKYFHDANLDFGRRFSTELARNGVASSGVVDNWTNVWSREIDPVWRKQPMAIAGVTQHGPMFMLTQLAQRHGMRLVYQAEIIQRGADCGIRVQGLSSMSDSCGLVGADAARLPEDVATSFLSVSGVNVPRSSRFSQNTGLTAATEEDPVYAWIIAPLAGAAQYI
;
A
#
# COMPACT_ATOMS: atom_id res chain seq x y z
N MET A 1 -6.47 -44.01 7.76
CA MET A 1 -7.46 -42.95 7.41
C MET A 1 -6.92 -41.64 7.95
N SER A 2 -6.17 -40.91 7.14
CA SER A 2 -5.57 -39.63 7.49
C SER A 2 -6.22 -38.52 6.66
N ALA A 3 -6.44 -37.39 7.32
CA ALA A 3 -7.21 -36.24 6.87
C ALA A 3 -6.61 -35.52 5.65
N LEU A 4 -7.50 -35.08 4.76
CA LEU A 4 -7.27 -34.07 3.73
C LEU A 4 -7.21 -32.68 4.39
N PHE A 5 -6.02 -32.10 4.49
CA PHE A 5 -5.82 -30.65 4.60
C PHE A 5 -5.37 -30.14 3.22
N PRO A 6 -6.01 -29.13 2.60
CA PRO A 6 -5.46 -28.50 1.41
C PRO A 6 -4.36 -27.51 1.80
N GLN A 7 -3.17 -27.85 1.30
CA GLN A 7 -1.96 -27.08 1.01
C GLN A 7 -1.53 -25.94 1.93
N ALA A 8 -0.37 -26.18 2.54
CA ALA A 8 0.40 -25.27 3.35
C ALA A 8 0.82 -24.01 2.60
N PHE A 9 0.64 -22.88 3.30
CA PHE A 9 1.44 -21.67 3.14
C PHE A 9 2.93 -22.03 3.30
N GLY A 10 3.62 -22.19 2.18
CA GLY A 10 5.07 -22.32 2.11
C GLY A 10 5.61 -21.23 1.22
N LEU A 11 5.73 -20.01 1.73
CA LEU A 11 6.65 -19.05 1.14
C LEU A 11 8.02 -19.35 1.75
N GLU A 12 8.82 -20.16 1.05
CA GLU A 12 10.26 -20.12 1.23
C GLU A 12 10.70 -18.67 1.05
N MET A 13 11.25 -18.08 2.12
CA MET A 13 11.86 -16.76 2.11
C MET A 13 13.13 -16.83 1.25
N THR A 14 12.94 -16.79 -0.06
CA THR A 14 14.00 -16.47 -1.00
C THR A 14 14.34 -14.99 -0.83
N ASP A 15 15.64 -14.72 -0.80
CA ASP A 15 16.21 -13.37 -0.83
C ASP A 15 15.72 -12.69 -2.14
N GLY A 16 14.58 -11.97 -2.06
CA GLY A 16 13.90 -11.39 -3.23
C GLY A 16 12.36 -11.51 -3.28
N ALA A 17 11.68 -12.08 -2.28
CA ALA A 17 10.21 -12.07 -2.26
C ALA A 17 9.62 -10.63 -2.19
N PRO A 18 8.49 -10.33 -2.89
CA PRO A 18 7.80 -9.06 -2.71
C PRO A 18 7.34 -8.95 -1.25
N LEU A 19 7.74 -7.88 -0.59
CA LEU A 19 7.46 -7.69 0.84
C LEU A 19 5.99 -7.43 1.13
N ILE A 20 5.26 -6.93 0.14
CA ILE A 20 3.83 -6.66 0.25
C ILE A 20 3.09 -7.97 0.02
N GLY A 21 2.58 -8.55 1.10
CA GLY A 21 1.83 -9.80 1.04
C GLY A 21 0.38 -9.63 0.55
N LYS A 22 -0.14 -8.38 0.55
CA LYS A 22 -1.49 -8.11 0.04
C LYS A 22 -1.69 -6.68 -0.43
N TYR A 23 -2.46 -6.55 -1.51
CA TYR A 23 -2.84 -5.28 -2.11
C TYR A 23 -4.34 -5.02 -1.95
N PHE A 24 -4.71 -3.78 -1.69
CA PHE A 24 -6.11 -3.34 -1.60
C PHE A 24 -6.35 -2.12 -2.49
N HIS A 25 -7.57 -1.97 -2.99
CA HIS A 25 -7.97 -0.77 -3.70
C HIS A 25 -9.41 -0.42 -3.37
N ASP A 26 -9.71 0.88 -3.37
CA ASP A 26 -11.09 1.35 -3.37
C ASP A 26 -11.70 1.15 -4.77
N ALA A 27 -12.72 0.31 -4.87
CA ALA A 27 -13.34 -0.08 -6.14
C ALA A 27 -14.24 1.02 -6.73
N ASN A 28 -14.66 1.99 -5.91
CA ASN A 28 -15.45 3.12 -6.38
C ASN A 28 -14.59 4.13 -7.13
N LEU A 29 -13.29 4.18 -6.83
CA LEU A 29 -12.34 5.06 -7.50
C LEU A 29 -11.89 4.48 -8.84
N ASP A 30 -11.93 5.30 -9.89
CA ASP A 30 -11.36 4.91 -11.19
C ASP A 30 -9.86 4.61 -11.07
N PHE A 31 -9.16 5.44 -10.29
CA PHE A 31 -7.77 5.21 -9.91
C PHE A 31 -7.56 3.80 -9.33
N GLY A 32 -8.42 3.38 -8.39
CA GLY A 32 -8.31 2.08 -7.75
C GLY A 32 -8.54 0.91 -8.71
N ARG A 33 -9.52 1.02 -9.60
CA ARG A 33 -9.78 -0.01 -10.62
C ARG A 33 -8.63 -0.14 -11.63
N ARG A 34 -8.07 0.98 -12.08
CA ARG A 34 -6.93 0.99 -13.00
C ARG A 34 -5.66 0.43 -12.36
N PHE A 35 -5.38 0.84 -11.13
CA PHE A 35 -4.33 0.25 -10.29
C PHE A 35 -4.49 -1.27 -10.16
N SER A 36 -5.70 -1.75 -9.83
CA SER A 36 -5.95 -3.19 -9.72
C SER A 36 -5.79 -3.92 -11.06
N THR A 37 -6.20 -3.30 -12.15
CA THR A 37 -6.06 -3.87 -13.49
C THR A 37 -4.58 -4.05 -13.83
N GLU A 38 -3.74 -3.07 -13.49
CA GLU A 38 -2.31 -3.15 -13.73
C GLU A 38 -1.62 -4.20 -12.85
N LEU A 39 -1.99 -4.29 -11.56
CA LEU A 39 -1.52 -5.40 -10.70
C LEU A 39 -1.88 -6.76 -11.31
N ALA A 40 -3.12 -6.92 -11.78
CA ALA A 40 -3.59 -8.17 -12.38
C ALA A 40 -2.85 -8.51 -13.68
N ARG A 41 -2.52 -7.53 -14.53
CA ARG A 41 -1.67 -7.72 -15.73
C ARG A 41 -0.28 -8.27 -15.38
N ASN A 42 0.22 -7.92 -14.20
CA ASN A 42 1.50 -8.39 -13.68
C ASN A 42 1.36 -9.65 -12.79
N GLY A 43 0.21 -10.33 -12.82
CA GLY A 43 -0.02 -11.59 -12.11
C GLY A 43 -0.27 -11.45 -10.61
N VAL A 44 -0.50 -10.23 -10.11
CA VAL A 44 -0.74 -9.95 -8.68
C VAL A 44 -2.20 -9.60 -8.46
N ALA A 45 -2.85 -10.33 -7.55
CA ALA A 45 -4.22 -10.06 -7.15
C ALA A 45 -4.29 -8.90 -6.15
N SER A 46 -5.35 -8.09 -6.25
CA SER A 46 -5.69 -7.09 -5.23
C SER A 46 -7.15 -7.26 -4.79
N SER A 47 -7.45 -6.87 -3.56
CA SER A 47 -8.80 -6.92 -2.99
C SER A 47 -9.49 -5.58 -3.16
N GLY A 48 -10.56 -5.57 -3.95
CA GLY A 48 -11.41 -4.39 -4.14
C GLY A 48 -12.35 -4.17 -2.96
N VAL A 49 -12.40 -2.94 -2.47
CA VAL A 49 -13.26 -2.54 -1.36
C VAL A 49 -14.30 -1.56 -1.90
N VAL A 50 -15.56 -1.99 -1.87
CA VAL A 50 -16.68 -1.17 -2.37
C VAL A 50 -17.20 -0.24 -1.26
N ASP A 51 -17.58 -0.76 -0.09
CA ASP A 51 -18.35 0.09 0.85
C ASP A 51 -17.76 0.21 2.25
N ASN A 52 -17.03 -0.80 2.74
CA ASN A 52 -16.70 -0.82 4.16
C ASN A 52 -15.31 -1.40 4.46
N TRP A 53 -14.36 -0.47 4.62
CA TRP A 53 -13.01 -0.76 5.09
C TRP A 53 -12.95 -1.37 6.49
N THR A 54 -13.94 -1.14 7.35
CA THR A 54 -14.04 -1.83 8.66
C THR A 54 -14.32 -3.34 8.49
N ASN A 55 -15.08 -3.74 7.47
CA ASN A 55 -15.29 -5.16 7.19
C ASN A 55 -14.01 -5.82 6.68
N VAL A 56 -13.29 -5.16 5.77
CA VAL A 56 -11.99 -5.64 5.26
C VAL A 56 -10.99 -5.75 6.40
N TRP A 57 -10.93 -4.73 7.26
CA TRP A 57 -10.12 -4.74 8.47
C TRP A 57 -10.40 -5.98 9.34
N SER A 58 -11.66 -6.15 9.78
CA SER A 58 -12.03 -7.18 10.75
C SER A 58 -11.95 -8.60 10.21
N ARG A 59 -12.19 -8.80 8.91
CA ARG A 59 -12.23 -10.13 8.29
C ARG A 59 -10.91 -10.58 7.69
N GLU A 60 -10.09 -9.64 7.23
CA GLU A 60 -8.92 -9.97 6.42
C GLU A 60 -7.61 -9.48 7.03
N ILE A 61 -7.56 -8.22 7.49
CA ILE A 61 -6.30 -7.61 7.93
C ILE A 61 -5.97 -7.98 9.39
N ASP A 62 -6.90 -7.72 10.33
CA ASP A 62 -6.70 -7.99 11.76
C ASP A 62 -6.39 -9.47 12.05
N PRO A 63 -7.11 -10.46 11.49
CA PRO A 63 -6.79 -11.87 11.73
C PRO A 63 -5.40 -12.27 11.25
N VAL A 64 -4.91 -11.68 10.16
CA VAL A 64 -3.57 -11.96 9.63
C VAL A 64 -2.51 -11.31 10.50
N TRP A 65 -2.65 -10.03 10.83
CA TRP A 65 -1.68 -9.30 11.64
C TRP A 65 -1.56 -9.78 13.09
N ARG A 66 -2.62 -10.42 13.64
CA ARG A 66 -2.51 -11.10 14.94
C ARG A 66 -1.63 -12.35 14.88
N LYS A 67 -1.53 -13.00 13.72
CA LYS A 67 -0.72 -14.22 13.54
C LYS A 67 0.70 -13.87 13.10
N GLN A 68 0.82 -12.96 12.14
CA GLN A 68 2.08 -12.59 11.53
C GLN A 68 2.02 -11.14 11.01
N PRO A 69 2.98 -10.28 11.41
CA PRO A 69 3.15 -8.96 10.79
C PRO A 69 3.46 -9.13 9.30
N MET A 70 2.55 -8.67 8.44
CA MET A 70 2.67 -8.77 6.98
C MET A 70 2.44 -7.40 6.36
N ALA A 71 3.34 -6.95 5.49
CA ALA A 71 3.15 -5.66 4.83
C ALA A 71 1.97 -5.71 3.85
N ILE A 72 1.23 -4.62 3.80
CA ILE A 72 0.11 -4.43 2.89
C ILE A 72 0.25 -3.07 2.20
N ALA A 73 -0.30 -2.96 1.00
CA ALA A 73 -0.31 -1.70 0.27
C ALA A 73 -1.68 -1.48 -0.39
N GLY A 74 -1.95 -0.25 -0.80
CA GLY A 74 -3.17 0.02 -1.52
C GLY A 74 -3.36 1.47 -1.92
N VAL A 75 -4.50 1.69 -2.57
CA VAL A 75 -4.95 3.02 -3.04
C VAL A 75 -6.38 3.28 -2.57
N THR A 76 -6.58 4.36 -1.81
CA THR A 76 -7.87 4.68 -1.16
C THR A 76 -8.03 6.19 -0.97
N GLN A 77 -9.20 6.65 -0.53
CA GLN A 77 -9.32 8.00 0.03
C GLN A 77 -8.66 8.12 1.42
N HIS A 78 -8.58 9.35 1.95
CA HIS A 78 -7.92 9.66 3.23
C HIS A 78 -8.51 8.87 4.41
N GLY A 79 -9.84 8.83 4.54
CA GLY A 79 -10.54 8.23 5.69
C GLY A 79 -10.15 6.76 5.94
N PRO A 80 -10.30 5.87 4.94
CA PRO A 80 -9.85 4.49 5.03
C PRO A 80 -8.36 4.33 5.37
N MET A 81 -7.47 5.06 4.71
CA MET A 81 -6.03 5.01 4.95
C MET A 81 -5.68 5.43 6.39
N PHE A 82 -6.29 6.52 6.86
CA PHE A 82 -6.09 7.00 8.23
C PHE A 82 -6.56 5.95 9.25
N MET A 83 -7.76 5.38 9.07
CA MET A 83 -8.28 4.31 9.92
C MET A 83 -7.32 3.11 9.96
N LEU A 84 -6.88 2.61 8.80
CA LEU A 84 -5.93 1.50 8.71
C LEU A 84 -4.62 1.82 9.41
N THR A 85 -4.10 3.03 9.25
CA THR A 85 -2.87 3.49 9.90
C THR A 85 -2.99 3.47 11.43
N GLN A 86 -4.11 3.93 11.97
CA GLN A 86 -4.34 3.91 13.43
C GLN A 86 -4.47 2.48 13.97
N LEU A 87 -5.15 1.60 13.25
CA LEU A 87 -5.30 0.20 13.64
C LEU A 87 -3.99 -0.58 13.53
N ALA A 88 -3.21 -0.35 12.47
CA ALA A 88 -1.88 -0.90 12.25
C ALA A 88 -0.93 -0.67 13.43
N GLN A 89 -0.99 0.49 14.08
CA GLN A 89 -0.11 0.80 15.20
C GLN A 89 -0.26 -0.18 16.37
N ARG A 90 -1.46 -0.77 16.54
CA ARG A 90 -1.75 -1.76 17.59
C ARG A 90 -1.11 -3.12 17.33
N HIS A 91 -0.67 -3.38 16.09
CA HIS A 91 -0.04 -4.63 15.66
C HIS A 91 1.46 -4.49 15.39
N GLY A 92 2.10 -3.41 15.86
CA GLY A 92 3.53 -3.16 15.59
C GLY A 92 3.82 -2.75 14.13
N MET A 93 2.78 -2.40 13.37
CA MET A 93 2.86 -1.95 11.98
C MET A 93 2.93 -0.41 11.92
N ARG A 94 3.44 0.15 10.82
CA ARG A 94 3.51 1.59 10.55
C ARG A 94 3.26 1.89 9.08
N LEU A 95 2.67 3.05 8.82
CA LEU A 95 2.65 3.67 7.49
C LEU A 95 4.08 4.09 7.15
N VAL A 96 4.67 3.47 6.13
CA VAL A 96 6.07 3.68 5.71
C VAL A 96 6.17 4.45 4.40
N TYR A 97 5.07 4.52 3.66
CA TYR A 97 4.94 5.29 2.43
C TYR A 97 3.49 5.77 2.30
N GLN A 98 3.33 7.01 1.86
CA GLN A 98 2.09 7.65 1.50
C GLN A 98 2.36 8.61 0.35
N ALA A 99 1.62 8.50 -0.75
CA ALA A 99 1.55 9.51 -1.79
C ALA A 99 0.12 10.02 -1.87
N GLU A 100 -0.06 11.30 -1.58
CA GLU A 100 -1.28 12.04 -1.86
C GLU A 100 -1.27 12.46 -3.33
N ILE A 101 -2.29 12.04 -4.06
CA ILE A 101 -2.43 12.24 -5.49
C ILE A 101 -3.67 13.10 -5.71
N ILE A 102 -3.45 14.29 -6.28
CA ILE A 102 -4.48 15.25 -6.64
C ILE A 102 -4.55 15.29 -8.17
N GLN A 103 -5.64 14.79 -8.74
CA GLN A 103 -5.87 14.85 -10.18
C GLN A 103 -6.67 16.10 -10.54
N ARG A 104 -6.30 16.76 -11.64
CA ARG A 104 -6.98 17.95 -12.18
C ARG A 104 -6.99 17.87 -13.70
N GLY A 105 -7.96 17.15 -14.26
CA GLY A 105 -8.01 16.94 -15.71
C GLY A 105 -6.74 16.27 -16.21
N ALA A 106 -5.96 16.98 -17.04
CA ALA A 106 -4.68 16.48 -17.57
C ALA A 106 -3.49 16.69 -16.63
N ASP A 107 -3.63 17.49 -15.57
CA ASP A 107 -2.56 17.76 -14.61
C ASP A 107 -2.71 16.87 -13.37
N CYS A 108 -1.58 16.48 -12.77
CA CYS A 108 -1.57 15.82 -11.46
C CYS A 108 -0.54 16.45 -10.52
N GLY A 109 -0.95 16.65 -9.26
CA GLY A 109 -0.07 16.97 -8.15
C GLY A 109 0.18 15.74 -7.31
N ILE A 110 1.43 15.47 -6.96
CA ILE A 110 1.79 14.33 -6.09
C ILE A 110 2.57 14.85 -4.90
N ARG A 111 2.14 14.47 -3.69
CA ARG A 111 2.87 14.75 -2.45
C ARG A 111 3.21 13.43 -1.79
N VAL A 112 4.51 13.11 -1.78
CA VAL A 112 5.02 11.87 -1.21
C VAL A 112 5.56 12.13 0.18
N GLN A 113 5.16 11.30 1.14
CA GLN A 113 5.68 11.22 2.49
C GLN A 113 6.05 9.76 2.79
N GLY A 114 7.23 9.50 3.34
CA GLY A 114 7.63 8.13 3.64
C GLY A 114 9.08 7.98 4.07
N LEU A 115 9.55 6.74 4.14
CA LEU A 115 10.98 6.45 4.27
C LEU A 115 11.71 6.86 2.98
N SER A 116 12.87 7.51 3.10
CA SER A 116 13.69 7.89 1.94
C SER A 116 14.11 6.70 1.09
N SER A 117 14.34 5.53 1.70
CA SER A 117 14.60 4.28 0.97
C SER A 117 13.43 3.83 0.10
N MET A 118 12.21 4.25 0.42
CA MET A 118 11.00 3.92 -0.34
C MET A 118 10.63 4.98 -1.38
N SER A 119 11.02 6.24 -1.18
CA SER A 119 10.81 7.27 -2.20
C SER A 119 11.61 6.99 -3.47
N ASP A 120 12.85 6.51 -3.33
CA ASP A 120 13.70 6.17 -4.47
C ASP A 120 13.16 4.97 -5.24
N SER A 121 12.56 3.99 -4.54
CA SER A 121 11.93 2.81 -5.15
C SER A 121 10.57 3.09 -5.77
N CYS A 122 9.80 4.06 -5.25
CA CYS A 122 8.46 4.34 -5.75
C CYS A 122 8.41 5.36 -6.90
N GLY A 123 9.46 6.16 -7.13
CA GLY A 123 9.72 6.83 -8.42
C GLY A 123 8.57 7.58 -9.11
N LEU A 124 7.58 8.12 -8.40
CA LEU A 124 6.37 8.73 -9.01
C LEU A 124 6.57 10.17 -9.53
N VAL A 125 7.77 10.73 -9.38
CA VAL A 125 8.04 12.13 -9.72
C VAL A 125 8.21 12.28 -11.22
N GLY A 126 7.31 13.04 -11.86
CA GLY A 126 7.31 13.26 -13.31
C GLY A 126 6.52 12.22 -14.11
N ALA A 127 5.74 11.36 -13.43
CA ALA A 127 4.81 10.46 -14.07
C ALA A 127 3.74 11.22 -14.88
N ASP A 128 3.31 10.64 -16.00
CA ASP A 128 2.18 11.14 -16.78
C ASP A 128 0.90 10.97 -15.94
N ALA A 129 0.19 12.08 -15.69
CA ALA A 129 -1.07 12.09 -14.93
C ALA A 129 -2.06 11.02 -15.42
N ALA A 130 -2.07 10.77 -16.74
CA ALA A 130 -2.96 9.80 -17.35
C ALA A 130 -2.58 8.36 -17.02
N ARG A 131 -1.31 8.05 -16.73
CA ARG A 131 -0.78 6.70 -16.45
C ARG A 131 -0.46 6.46 -14.98
N LEU A 132 -0.75 7.44 -14.14
CA LEU A 132 -0.38 7.41 -12.74
C LEU A 132 -0.91 6.19 -11.95
N PRO A 133 -2.13 5.67 -12.18
CA PRO A 133 -2.56 4.44 -11.53
C PRO A 133 -1.68 3.22 -11.86
N GLU A 134 -1.26 3.11 -13.11
CA GLU A 134 -0.38 2.04 -13.59
C GLU A 134 1.04 2.19 -13.06
N ASP A 135 1.55 3.42 -13.03
CA ASP A 135 2.89 3.72 -12.50
C ASP A 135 2.94 3.42 -10.99
N VAL A 136 1.90 3.76 -10.22
CA VAL A 136 1.78 3.39 -8.80
C VAL A 136 1.77 1.87 -8.62
N ALA A 137 1.01 1.13 -9.43
CA ALA A 137 0.99 -0.33 -9.37
C ALA A 137 2.38 -0.92 -9.65
N THR A 138 3.04 -0.43 -10.70
CA THR A 138 4.39 -0.88 -11.09
C THR A 138 5.41 -0.58 -9.98
N SER A 139 5.38 0.62 -9.42
CA SER A 139 6.23 1.04 -8.31
C SER A 139 6.03 0.16 -7.07
N PHE A 140 4.80 -0.23 -6.78
CA PHE A 140 4.49 -1.12 -5.66
C PHE A 140 4.97 -2.56 -5.88
N LEU A 141 5.07 -3.01 -7.13
CA LEU A 141 5.63 -4.31 -7.49
C LEU A 141 7.16 -4.32 -7.42
N SER A 142 7.81 -3.17 -7.65
CA SER A 142 9.27 -3.03 -7.54
C SER A 142 9.78 -2.82 -6.10
N VAL A 143 8.89 -2.68 -5.11
CA VAL A 143 9.29 -2.56 -3.70
C VAL A 143 9.96 -3.85 -3.23
N SER A 144 11.27 -3.77 -3.00
CA SER A 144 12.10 -4.81 -2.39
C SER A 144 12.76 -4.25 -1.12
N GLY A 145 13.05 -5.11 -0.14
CA GLY A 145 13.86 -4.74 1.02
C GLY A 145 13.40 -3.55 1.90
N VAL A 146 12.11 -3.43 2.26
CA VAL A 146 11.57 -2.51 3.29
C VAL A 146 12.19 -2.82 4.66
N ASN A 147 13.41 -2.32 4.87
CA ASN A 147 13.95 -2.13 6.19
C ASN A 147 13.46 -0.76 6.67
N VAL A 148 12.80 -0.70 7.83
CA VAL A 148 12.24 0.54 8.39
C VAL A 148 13.18 1.04 9.49
N PRO A 149 14.17 1.91 9.19
CA PRO A 149 14.88 2.63 10.22
C PRO A 149 13.89 3.43 11.07
N ARG A 150 14.13 3.48 12.37
CA ARG A 150 13.23 4.11 13.35
C ARG A 150 13.07 5.63 13.18
N SER A 151 13.84 6.29 12.29
CA SER A 151 13.99 7.75 12.29
C SER A 151 14.13 8.46 10.93
N SER A 152 13.90 7.81 9.79
CA SER A 152 13.93 8.52 8.49
C SER A 152 12.52 8.96 8.09
N ARG A 153 12.26 10.27 8.01
CA ARG A 153 11.08 10.81 7.33
C ARG A 153 11.55 11.65 6.15
N PHE A 154 10.98 11.37 5.00
CA PHE A 154 11.17 12.10 3.76
C PHE A 154 9.83 12.68 3.33
N SER A 155 9.86 13.91 2.80
CA SER A 155 8.69 14.60 2.26
C SER A 155 9.11 15.30 0.98
N GLN A 156 8.41 15.00 -0.12
CA GLN A 156 8.64 15.61 -1.43
C GLN A 156 7.31 16.05 -2.03
N ASN A 157 7.32 17.21 -2.68
CA ASN A 157 6.12 17.83 -3.27
C ASN A 157 6.38 18.13 -4.74
N THR A 158 5.53 17.61 -5.63
CA THR A 158 5.50 17.99 -7.04
C THR A 158 4.43 19.09 -7.19
N GLY A 159 4.88 20.32 -7.45
CA GLY A 159 4.15 21.55 -7.24
C GLY A 159 2.75 21.63 -7.88
N LEU A 160 1.73 21.34 -7.08
CA LEU A 160 0.38 21.88 -7.21
C LEU A 160 -0.13 22.23 -5.80
N THR A 161 -0.42 23.50 -5.55
CA THR A 161 -1.06 23.96 -4.32
C THR A 161 -2.56 23.72 -4.40
N ALA A 162 -3.09 22.98 -3.42
CA ALA A 162 -4.50 22.58 -3.34
C ALA A 162 -5.44 23.79 -3.34
N ALA A 163 -6.20 23.97 -4.43
CA ALA A 163 -7.26 24.97 -4.52
C ALA A 163 -8.35 24.47 -5.47
N THR A 164 -9.21 23.53 -4.99
CA THR A 164 -10.52 22.97 -5.50
C THR A 164 -10.68 21.42 -5.50
N GLU A 165 -11.62 20.99 -4.64
CA GLU A 165 -12.85 20.14 -4.80
C GLU A 165 -12.88 18.64 -5.18
N GLU A 166 -11.80 17.99 -5.61
CA GLU A 166 -11.80 16.51 -5.68
C GLU A 166 -11.09 15.88 -4.48
N ASP A 167 -11.72 14.87 -3.87
CA ASP A 167 -11.13 14.14 -2.75
C ASP A 167 -9.85 13.41 -3.22
N PRO A 168 -8.69 13.71 -2.62
CA PRO A 168 -7.43 13.14 -3.06
C PRO A 168 -7.39 11.62 -2.89
N VAL A 169 -6.71 10.96 -3.82
CA VAL A 169 -6.39 9.53 -3.73
C VAL A 169 -5.06 9.39 -3.01
N TYR A 170 -4.98 8.45 -2.09
CA TYR A 170 -3.77 8.12 -1.36
C TYR A 170 -3.29 6.74 -1.75
N ALA A 171 -2.07 6.66 -2.29
CA ALA A 171 -1.33 5.42 -2.39
C ALA A 171 -0.52 5.23 -1.12
N TRP A 172 -0.55 4.05 -0.50
CA TRP A 172 0.07 3.83 0.80
C TRP A 172 0.68 2.44 0.94
N ILE A 173 1.67 2.32 1.83
CA ILE A 173 2.26 1.05 2.26
C ILE A 173 2.32 1.04 3.79
N ILE A 174 1.79 0.00 4.39
CA ILE A 174 1.89 -0.29 5.82
C ILE A 174 2.75 -1.53 6.01
N ALA A 175 3.83 -1.42 6.79
CA ALA A 175 4.80 -2.49 6.98
C ALA A 175 5.19 -2.65 8.47
N PRO A 176 5.74 -3.81 8.87
CA PRO A 176 6.24 -4.01 10.23
C PRO A 176 7.40 -3.08 10.55
N LEU A 177 7.51 -2.66 11.82
CA LEU A 177 8.72 -2.01 12.31
C LEU A 177 9.88 -3.02 12.35
N ALA A 178 11.07 -2.63 11.87
CA ALA A 178 12.27 -3.43 12.03
C ALA A 178 12.50 -3.75 13.52
N GLY A 179 12.55 -5.05 13.87
CA GLY A 179 12.69 -5.54 15.25
C GLY A 179 11.41 -6.06 15.92
N ALA A 180 10.25 -6.07 15.25
CA ALA A 180 9.01 -6.62 15.82
C ALA A 180 8.98 -8.17 15.91
N ALA A 181 9.97 -8.87 15.34
CA ALA A 181 10.05 -10.34 15.33
C ALA A 181 10.69 -10.96 16.60
N GLN A 182 10.93 -10.20 17.67
CA GLN A 182 11.69 -10.67 18.84
C GLN A 182 10.92 -10.79 20.16
N TYR A 183 9.58 -10.74 20.14
CA TYR A 183 8.79 -10.96 21.35
C TYR A 183 7.64 -11.93 21.10
N ILE A 184 7.96 -13.23 21.02
CA ILE A 184 7.10 -14.34 21.47
C ILE A 184 8.02 -15.37 22.13
#